data_AF-A0A8T4R069-F1
#
_entry.id   AF-A0A8T4R069-F1
#
_cell.length_a   1.000
_cell.length_b   1.000
_cell.length_c   1.000
_cell.angle_alpha   90.00
_cell.angle_beta   90.00
_cell.angle_gamma   90.00
#
_symmetry.space_group_name_H-M   'P 1'
#
loop_
_entity.id
_entity.type
_entity.pdbx_description
1 polymer ?
#
loop_
_entity_poly.entity_id
_entity_poly.type
_entity_poly.pdbx_seq_one_letter_code
_entity_poly.pdbx_strand_id
1 'polypeptide(L)'
;MKGFIVYSTYRLKENKAYVHLYGRLENGESFLTISHARPYFYVSGDYGKADAEIQFDLEETQFTNFAGTPVKKVIAWNPRDVPALRQAFEKAGFTCYEADIRFVVRFLIDHGIKGAINIEGNYERGEGVDRVYREAELTGAGSKVKLRTLSVDIETSMEGNRIY
;
A
#
# COMPACT_ATOMS: atom_id res chain seq x y z
N MET A 1 14.61 -13.55 -1.08
CA MET A 1 14.98 -13.50 0.36
C MET A 1 13.70 -13.36 1.17
N LYS A 2 13.49 -14.19 2.20
CA LYS A 2 12.25 -14.17 2.98
C LYS A 2 12.37 -13.27 4.21
N GLY A 3 11.26 -12.65 4.58
CA GLY A 3 11.17 -11.79 5.75
C GLY A 3 9.74 -11.61 6.25
N PHE A 4 9.60 -10.78 7.28
CA PHE A 4 8.33 -10.39 7.88
C PHE A 4 8.25 -8.87 7.98
N ILE A 5 7.17 -8.30 7.46
CA ILE A 5 6.88 -6.87 7.49
C ILE A 5 6.46 -6.49 8.92
N VAL A 6 7.14 -5.50 9.48
CA VAL A 6 6.86 -4.93 10.81
C VAL A 6 6.07 -3.64 10.69
N TYR A 7 6.35 -2.85 9.65
CA TYR A 7 5.67 -1.58 9.43
C TYR A 7 5.50 -1.34 7.94
N SER A 8 4.32 -0.86 7.54
CA SER A 8 4.00 -0.56 6.15
C SER A 8 3.47 0.86 6.07
N THR A 9 3.97 1.61 5.09
CA THR A 9 3.60 3.00 4.86
C THR A 9 3.83 3.33 3.38
N TYR A 10 3.60 4.57 2.98
CA TYR A 10 3.97 5.06 1.67
C TYR A 10 4.51 6.48 1.76
N ARG A 11 5.27 6.88 0.75
CA ARG A 11 5.75 8.26 0.60
C ARG A 11 5.40 8.77 -0.79
N LEU A 12 5.17 10.07 -0.87
CA LEU A 12 5.03 10.78 -2.14
C LEU A 12 6.38 11.38 -2.51
N LYS A 13 6.84 11.16 -3.74
CA LYS A 13 8.00 11.82 -4.33
C LYS A 13 7.64 12.23 -5.75
N GLU A 14 7.77 13.52 -6.07
CA GLU A 14 7.45 14.06 -7.40
C GLU A 14 6.05 13.63 -7.88
N ASN A 15 5.06 13.71 -6.98
CA ASN A 15 3.67 13.29 -7.20
C ASN A 15 3.46 11.78 -7.47
N LYS A 16 4.49 10.95 -7.40
CA LYS A 16 4.41 9.49 -7.48
C LYS A 16 4.37 8.87 -6.09
N ALA A 17 3.55 7.84 -5.93
CA ALA A 17 3.42 7.12 -4.68
C ALA A 17 4.32 5.88 -4.65
N TYR A 18 5.10 5.78 -3.58
CA TYR A 18 5.99 4.65 -3.33
C TYR A 18 5.58 3.96 -2.05
N VAL A 19 5.31 2.67 -2.12
CA VAL A 19 5.03 1.82 -0.95
C VAL A 19 6.35 1.48 -0.28
N HIS A 20 6.40 1.71 1.03
CA HIS A 20 7.54 1.44 1.89
C HIS A 20 7.18 0.31 2.85
N LEU A 21 7.85 -0.82 2.73
CA LEU A 21 7.67 -1.94 3.65
C LEU A 21 8.95 -2.14 4.45
N TYR A 22 8.85 -1.94 5.77
CA TYR A 22 9.93 -2.15 6.72
C TYR A 22 9.74 -3.49 7.41
N GLY A 23 10.83 -4.22 7.63
CA GLY A 23 10.72 -5.49 8.33
C GLY A 23 12.06 -6.11 8.71
N ARG A 24 11.98 -7.40 9.01
CA ARG A 24 13.12 -8.25 9.37
C ARG A 24 13.22 -9.43 8.41
N LEU A 25 14.42 -9.72 7.96
CA LEU A 25 14.75 -10.86 7.11
C LEU A 25 15.05 -12.09 7.98
N GLU A 26 14.95 -13.28 7.40
CA GLU A 26 15.25 -14.53 8.11
C GLU A 26 16.70 -14.63 8.59
N ASN A 27 17.62 -13.88 7.98
CA ASN A 27 19.01 -13.79 8.42
C ASN A 27 19.23 -12.77 9.56
N GLY A 28 18.17 -12.13 10.07
CA GLY A 28 18.20 -11.18 11.18
C GLY A 28 18.39 -9.71 10.80
N GLU A 29 18.77 -9.42 9.56
CA GLU A 29 18.93 -8.05 9.07
C GLU A 29 17.57 -7.34 8.92
N SER A 30 17.57 -6.03 9.12
CA SER A 30 16.44 -5.17 8.77
C SER A 30 16.38 -4.93 7.26
N PHE A 31 15.17 -4.76 6.74
CA PHE A 31 14.97 -4.39 5.35
C PHE A 31 13.98 -3.24 5.19
N LEU A 32 14.11 -2.56 4.05
CA LEU A 32 13.15 -1.64 3.48
C LEU A 32 12.94 -1.99 2.00
N THR A 33 11.70 -2.21 1.58
CA THR A 33 11.35 -2.19 0.15
C THR A 33 10.74 -0.85 -0.23
N ILE A 34 11.07 -0.36 -1.42
CA ILE A 34 10.52 0.86 -2.00
C ILE A 34 10.02 0.49 -3.40
N SER A 35 8.70 0.47 -3.57
CA SER A 35 8.06 0.06 -4.83
C SER A 35 7.05 1.10 -5.28
N HIS A 36 7.17 1.56 -6.52
CA HIS A 36 6.18 2.44 -7.11
C HIS A 36 4.86 1.70 -7.31
N ALA A 37 3.75 2.35 -6.96
CA ALA A 37 2.42 1.82 -7.24
C ALA A 37 1.42 2.95 -7.44
N ARG A 38 0.36 2.66 -8.21
CA ARG A 38 -0.74 3.60 -8.43
C ARG A 38 -2.01 3.09 -7.75
N PRO A 39 -2.72 3.95 -7.00
CA PRO A 39 -3.99 3.58 -6.42
C PRO A 39 -5.04 3.42 -7.52
N TYR A 40 -5.99 2.53 -7.28
CA TYR A 40 -7.11 2.34 -8.17
C TYR A 40 -8.35 1.88 -7.42
N PHE A 41 -9.49 2.00 -8.09
CA PHE A 41 -10.77 1.45 -7.67
C PHE A 41 -11.58 1.06 -8.90
N TYR A 42 -12.74 0.43 -8.72
CA TYR A 42 -13.57 -0.02 -9.82
C TYR A 42 -14.87 0.77 -9.92
N VAL A 43 -15.42 0.89 -11.13
CA VAL A 43 -16.70 1.55 -11.38
C VAL A 43 -17.61 0.67 -12.24
N SER A 44 -18.91 0.64 -11.93
CA SER A 44 -19.92 -0.10 -12.68
C SER A 44 -20.21 0.51 -14.05
N GLY A 45 -20.40 -0.33 -15.06
CA GLY A 45 -20.99 0.08 -16.34
C GLY A 45 -19.97 0.56 -17.38
N ASP A 46 -20.49 0.87 -18.56
CA ASP A 46 -19.69 1.40 -19.67
C ASP A 46 -19.61 2.92 -19.54
N TYR A 47 -18.50 3.40 -18.98
CA TYR A 47 -18.26 4.82 -18.82
C TYR A 47 -17.08 5.30 -19.66
N GLY A 48 -17.24 6.53 -20.18
CA GLY A 48 -16.17 7.30 -20.79
C GLY A 48 -15.30 7.97 -19.72
N LYS A 49 -14.70 9.13 -20.02
CA LYS A 49 -14.06 9.94 -18.96
C LYS A 49 -15.13 10.68 -18.19
N ALA A 50 -15.10 10.60 -16.86
CA ALA A 50 -15.80 11.58 -16.03
C ALA A 50 -15.30 12.96 -16.34
N ASP A 51 -16.23 13.92 -16.24
CA ASP A 51 -15.89 15.32 -16.12
C ASP A 51 -15.31 15.56 -14.71
N ALA A 52 -14.19 14.88 -14.44
CA ALA A 52 -13.40 15.05 -13.24
C ALA A 52 -12.24 15.97 -13.60
N GLU A 53 -12.07 17.03 -12.80
CA GLU A 53 -10.95 17.97 -12.94
C GLU A 53 -9.58 17.31 -12.71
N ILE A 54 -9.58 16.15 -12.05
CA ILE A 54 -8.39 15.37 -11.72
C ILE A 54 -8.12 14.37 -12.85
N GLN A 55 -6.86 14.31 -13.29
CA GLN A 55 -6.44 13.32 -14.28
C GLN A 55 -6.42 11.90 -13.69
N PHE A 56 -6.85 10.93 -14.49
CA PHE A 56 -6.82 9.50 -14.16
C PHE A 56 -6.74 8.68 -15.46
N ASP A 57 -6.30 7.44 -15.34
CA ASP A 57 -6.38 6.46 -16.42
C ASP A 57 -7.56 5.52 -16.20
N LEU A 58 -8.09 5.01 -17.32
CA LEU A 58 -9.12 3.98 -17.36
C LEU A 58 -8.55 2.74 -18.02
N GLU A 59 -8.76 1.59 -17.39
CA GLU A 59 -8.36 0.29 -17.90
C GLU A 59 -9.58 -0.64 -17.91
N GLU A 60 -9.79 -1.33 -19.04
CA GLU A 60 -10.79 -2.39 -19.16
C GLU A 60 -10.36 -3.59 -18.32
N THR A 61 -11.33 -4.30 -17.72
CA THR A 61 -11.03 -5.45 -16.87
C THR A 61 -11.91 -6.64 -17.18
N GLN A 62 -11.43 -7.82 -16.81
CA GLN A 62 -12.23 -9.06 -16.84
C GLN A 62 -13.13 -9.22 -15.60
N PHE A 63 -13.13 -8.25 -14.69
CA PHE A 63 -13.86 -8.36 -13.43
C PHE A 63 -15.32 -7.92 -13.59
N THR A 64 -16.16 -8.47 -12.72
CA THR A 64 -17.56 -8.10 -12.59
C THR A 64 -17.87 -7.77 -11.14
N ASN A 65 -18.91 -6.96 -10.91
CA ASN A 65 -19.47 -6.80 -9.58
C ASN A 65 -20.27 -8.06 -9.16
N PHE A 66 -20.83 -8.05 -7.95
CA PHE A 66 -21.60 -9.20 -7.44
C PHE A 66 -22.90 -9.50 -8.21
N ALA A 67 -23.38 -8.57 -9.04
CA ALA A 67 -24.52 -8.76 -9.93
C ALA A 67 -24.10 -9.25 -11.33
N GLY A 68 -22.81 -9.55 -11.55
CA GLY A 68 -22.29 -9.97 -12.85
C GLY A 68 -22.11 -8.83 -13.87
N THR A 69 -22.28 -7.57 -13.46
CA THR A 69 -22.05 -6.41 -14.34
C THR A 69 -20.54 -6.16 -14.49
N PRO A 70 -20.02 -5.99 -15.71
CA PRO A 70 -18.63 -5.60 -15.94
C PRO A 70 -18.26 -4.29 -15.22
N VAL A 71 -17.00 -4.20 -14.80
CA VAL A 71 -16.45 -3.00 -14.17
C VAL A 71 -15.18 -2.53 -14.88
N LYS A 72 -14.96 -1.21 -14.87
CA LYS A 72 -13.71 -0.61 -15.33
C LYS A 72 -12.85 -0.20 -14.15
N LYS A 73 -11.53 -0.21 -14.35
CA LYS A 73 -10.56 0.21 -13.33
C LYS A 73 -10.18 1.67 -13.54
N VAL A 74 -10.42 2.48 -12.52
CA VAL A 74 -10.02 3.88 -12.46
C VAL A 74 -8.68 3.96 -11.73
N ILE A 75 -7.63 4.40 -12.42
CA ILE A 75 -6.26 4.46 -11.88
C ILE A 75 -5.88 5.91 -11.63
N ALA A 76 -5.74 6.26 -10.35
CA ALA A 76 -5.35 7.59 -9.92
C ALA A 76 -3.83 7.80 -10.01
N TRP A 77 -3.37 9.06 -9.96
CA TRP A 77 -1.94 9.37 -9.93
C TRP A 77 -1.36 9.16 -8.54
N ASN A 78 -2.04 9.64 -7.49
CA ASN A 78 -1.63 9.45 -6.12
C ASN A 78 -2.83 9.11 -5.18
N PRO A 79 -2.58 8.58 -3.96
CA PRO A 79 -3.65 8.17 -3.05
C PRO A 79 -4.59 9.28 -2.58
N ARG A 80 -4.16 10.55 -2.62
CA ARG A 80 -4.97 11.71 -2.20
C ARG A 80 -6.03 12.08 -3.24
N ASP A 81 -5.85 11.65 -4.48
CA ASP A 81 -6.77 11.93 -5.58
C ASP A 81 -8.01 11.01 -5.52
N VAL A 82 -7.89 9.83 -4.90
CA VAL A 82 -8.93 8.79 -4.88
C VAL A 82 -10.27 9.29 -4.32
N PRO A 83 -10.34 10.01 -3.19
CA PRO A 83 -11.62 10.48 -2.65
C PRO A 83 -12.34 11.45 -3.58
N ALA A 84 -11.60 12.36 -4.22
CA ALA A 84 -12.19 13.35 -5.12
C ALA A 84 -12.64 12.71 -6.44
N LEU A 85 -11.86 11.78 -6.99
CA LEU A 85 -12.27 10.98 -8.15
C LEU A 85 -13.52 10.15 -7.83
N ARG A 86 -13.53 9.42 -6.72
CA ARG A 86 -14.70 8.66 -6.25
C ARG A 86 -15.95 9.55 -6.21
N GLN A 87 -15.86 10.72 -5.59
CA GLN A 87 -16.99 11.65 -5.51
C GLN A 87 -17.46 12.12 -6.89
N ALA A 88 -16.55 12.37 -7.83
CA ALA A 88 -16.90 12.76 -9.19
C ALA A 88 -17.68 11.65 -9.91
N PHE A 89 -17.25 10.40 -9.78
CA PHE A 89 -17.95 9.24 -10.35
C PHE A 89 -19.31 9.01 -9.69
N GLU A 90 -19.40 9.10 -8.36
CA GLU A 90 -20.67 8.96 -7.62
C GLU A 90 -21.67 10.06 -8.02
N LYS A 91 -21.22 11.31 -8.17
CA LYS A 91 -22.06 12.42 -8.66
C LYS A 91 -22.55 12.22 -10.10
N ALA A 92 -21.75 11.57 -10.93
CA ALA A 92 -22.12 11.21 -12.29
C ALA A 92 -23.03 9.96 -12.35
N GLY A 93 -23.41 9.38 -11.21
CA GLY A 93 -24.34 8.26 -11.11
C GLY A 93 -23.70 6.87 -11.15
N PHE A 94 -22.37 6.77 -11.06
CA PHE A 94 -21.65 5.51 -11.09
C PHE A 94 -21.44 4.96 -9.68
N THR A 95 -21.61 3.65 -9.53
CA THR A 95 -21.23 2.97 -8.29
C THR A 95 -19.74 2.72 -8.30
N CYS A 96 -19.05 3.21 -7.26
CA CYS A 96 -17.64 2.94 -7.03
C CYS A 96 -17.48 1.73 -6.09
N TYR A 97 -16.57 0.82 -6.43
CA TYR A 97 -16.22 -0.35 -5.62
C TYR A 97 -14.76 -0.28 -5.22
N GLU A 98 -14.46 -0.76 -4.01
CA GLU A 98 -13.10 -0.89 -3.47
C GLU A 98 -12.32 0.44 -3.34
N ALA A 99 -12.98 1.58 -3.49
CA ALA A 99 -12.40 2.92 -3.34
C ALA A 99 -12.03 3.28 -1.89
N ASP A 100 -12.47 2.47 -0.93
CA ASP A 100 -12.19 2.57 0.50
C ASP A 100 -10.97 1.74 0.93
N ILE A 101 -10.39 0.93 0.04
CA ILE A 101 -9.21 0.14 0.35
C ILE A 101 -7.98 1.05 0.43
N ARG A 102 -7.36 1.09 1.61
CA ARG A 102 -6.14 1.86 1.87
C ARG A 102 -5.04 1.47 0.89
N PHE A 103 -4.35 2.46 0.30
CA PHE A 103 -3.34 2.27 -0.75
C PHE A 103 -2.27 1.21 -0.43
N VAL A 104 -1.69 1.24 0.78
CA VAL A 104 -0.67 0.25 1.19
C VAL A 104 -1.29 -1.14 1.33
N VAL A 105 -2.53 -1.23 1.82
CA VAL A 105 -3.24 -2.51 1.94
C VAL A 105 -3.56 -3.07 0.55
N ARG A 106 -3.98 -2.23 -0.39
CA ARG A 106 -4.15 -2.62 -1.80
C ARG A 106 -2.89 -3.25 -2.36
N PHE A 107 -1.76 -2.58 -2.18
CA PHE A 107 -0.47 -3.10 -2.64
C PHE A 107 -0.18 -4.49 -2.07
N LEU A 108 -0.42 -4.70 -0.77
CA LEU A 108 -0.21 -6.01 -0.14
C LEU A 108 -1.15 -7.08 -0.71
N ILE A 109 -2.44 -6.75 -0.92
CA ILE A 109 -3.43 -7.66 -1.52
C ILE A 109 -2.98 -8.09 -2.91
N ASP A 110 -2.59 -7.13 -3.76
CA ASP A 110 -2.23 -7.38 -5.16
C ASP A 110 -0.98 -8.26 -5.29
N HIS A 111 -0.08 -8.23 -4.31
CA HIS A 111 1.12 -9.07 -4.27
C HIS A 111 0.94 -10.35 -3.42
N GLY A 112 -0.26 -10.60 -2.91
CA GLY A 112 -0.57 -11.77 -2.07
C GLY A 112 0.12 -11.77 -0.70
N ILE A 113 0.55 -10.62 -0.20
CA ILE A 113 1.33 -10.48 1.04
C ILE A 113 0.41 -10.30 2.25
N LYS A 114 0.55 -11.19 3.25
CA LYS A 114 -0.23 -11.15 4.50
C LYS A 114 0.60 -10.77 5.74
N GLY A 115 1.87 -10.44 5.54
CA GLY A 115 2.82 -10.09 6.59
C GLY A 115 4.21 -10.66 6.30
N ALA A 116 4.27 -11.95 5.99
CA ALA A 116 5.49 -12.58 5.48
C ALA A 116 5.64 -12.36 3.96
N ILE A 117 6.87 -12.07 3.54
CA ILE A 117 7.22 -11.59 2.20
C ILE A 117 8.44 -12.33 1.68
N ASN A 118 8.46 -12.60 0.38
CA ASN A 118 9.67 -12.92 -0.37
C ASN A 118 10.05 -11.72 -1.24
N ILE A 119 11.33 -11.36 -1.21
CA ILE A 119 11.92 -10.21 -1.89
C ILE A 119 12.98 -10.71 -2.86
N GLU A 120 12.79 -10.48 -4.15
CA GLU A 120 13.73 -10.83 -5.22
C GLU A 120 14.23 -9.58 -5.91
N GLY A 121 15.54 -9.34 -5.83
CA GLY A 121 16.16 -8.13 -6.36
C GLY A 121 17.45 -7.78 -5.65
N ASN A 122 18.17 -6.83 -6.25
CA ASN A 122 19.39 -6.28 -5.66
C ASN A 122 19.06 -5.37 -4.48
N TYR A 123 20.00 -5.26 -3.54
CA TYR A 123 19.90 -4.33 -2.43
C TYR A 123 21.15 -3.47 -2.30
N GLU A 124 20.96 -2.29 -1.71
CA GLU A 124 22.01 -1.42 -1.23
C GLU A 124 21.98 -1.36 0.30
N ARG A 125 23.11 -1.01 0.93
CA ARG A 125 23.10 -0.68 2.36
C ARG A 125 22.42 0.67 2.56
N GLY A 126 21.49 0.74 3.50
CA GLY A 126 20.79 1.96 3.86
C GLY A 126 21.35 2.63 5.11
N GLU A 127 20.87 3.85 5.37
CA GLU A 127 21.04 4.51 6.67
C GLU A 127 19.92 4.08 7.62
N GLY A 128 20.28 3.45 8.75
CA GLY A 128 19.31 2.97 9.75
C GLY A 128 18.54 1.69 9.37
N VAL A 129 18.76 1.16 8.17
CA VAL A 129 18.25 -0.14 7.70
C VAL A 129 19.37 -0.88 6.97
N ASP A 130 19.54 -2.17 7.25
CA ASP A 130 20.65 -2.97 6.72
C ASP A 130 20.55 -3.16 5.20
N ARG A 131 19.33 -3.36 4.67
CA ARG A 131 19.09 -3.57 3.24
C ARG A 131 17.94 -2.74 2.68
N VAL A 132 18.21 -1.98 1.62
CA VAL A 132 17.20 -1.25 0.86
C VAL A 132 17.03 -1.89 -0.51
N TYR A 133 15.81 -2.31 -0.81
CA TYR A 133 15.40 -2.91 -2.07
C TYR A 133 14.52 -1.92 -2.83
N ARG A 134 14.93 -1.51 -4.03
CA ARG A 134 14.17 -0.59 -4.88
C ARG A 134 13.59 -1.34 -6.06
N GLU A 135 12.29 -1.22 -6.27
CA GLU A 135 11.56 -1.89 -7.35
C GLU A 135 11.88 -3.39 -7.45
N ALA A 136 12.06 -4.04 -6.29
CA ALA A 136 12.24 -5.49 -6.20
C ALA A 136 10.92 -6.20 -6.46
N GLU A 137 11.00 -7.45 -6.92
CA GLU A 137 9.84 -8.32 -7.03
C GLU A 137 9.43 -8.82 -5.64
N LEU A 138 8.17 -8.60 -5.30
CA LEU A 138 7.62 -8.87 -3.97
C LEU A 138 6.47 -9.86 -4.07
N THR A 139 6.50 -10.93 -3.28
CA THR A 139 5.40 -11.90 -3.21
C THR A 139 5.13 -12.33 -1.79
N GLY A 140 3.90 -12.80 -1.53
CA GLY A 140 3.56 -13.44 -0.26
C GLY A 140 4.37 -14.72 -0.03
N ALA A 141 4.80 -14.94 1.21
CA ALA A 141 5.51 -16.15 1.61
C ALA A 141 5.13 -16.57 3.04
N GLY A 142 5.57 -17.76 3.46
CA GLY A 142 5.76 -18.06 4.88
C GLY A 142 7.11 -17.53 5.36
N SER A 143 7.23 -17.20 6.64
CA SER A 143 8.50 -16.75 7.23
C SER A 143 8.68 -17.29 8.64
N LYS A 144 9.94 -17.57 9.02
CA LYS A 144 10.35 -17.99 10.38
C LYS A 144 11.09 -16.90 11.14
N VAL A 145 10.93 -15.63 10.74
CA VAL A 145 11.58 -14.49 11.40
C VAL A 145 11.22 -14.44 12.89
N LYS A 146 12.24 -14.40 13.74
CA LYS A 146 12.09 -14.16 15.17
C LYS A 146 12.20 -12.67 15.47
N LEU A 147 11.08 -12.04 15.84
CA LEU A 147 11.06 -10.63 16.21
C LEU A 147 11.63 -10.42 17.62
N ARG A 148 12.25 -9.24 17.83
CA ARG A 148 12.63 -8.77 19.16
C ARG A 148 11.46 -7.98 19.72
N THR A 149 11.02 -8.35 20.92
CA THR A 149 9.94 -7.65 21.63
C THR A 149 10.53 -6.78 22.72
N LEU A 150 10.09 -5.53 22.80
CA LEU A 150 10.35 -4.63 23.92
C LEU A 150 9.04 -4.42 24.67
N SER A 151 9.02 -4.75 25.96
CA SER A 151 7.94 -4.37 26.87
C SER A 151 8.42 -3.17 27.67
N VAL A 152 7.68 -2.07 27.61
CA VAL A 152 8.01 -0.82 28.30
C VAL A 152 6.78 -0.33 29.06
N ASP A 153 7.02 0.18 30.25
CA ASP A 153 6.04 0.80 31.14
C ASP A 153 6.65 2.10 31.66
N ILE A 154 5.84 3.15 31.81
CA ILE A 154 6.29 4.46 32.26
C ILE A 154 5.39 4.95 33.38
N GLU A 155 5.98 5.60 34.38
CA GLU A 155 5.25 6.22 35.47
C GLU A 155 5.43 7.74 35.41
N THR A 156 4.38 8.49 35.75
CA THR A 156 4.43 9.95 35.73
C THR A 156 3.85 10.55 37.00
N SER A 157 4.28 11.76 37.35
CA SER A 157 3.59 12.56 38.37
C SER A 157 2.13 12.77 37.99
N MET A 158 1.24 12.90 38.97
CA MET A 158 -0.18 13.22 38.73
C MET A 158 -0.39 14.48 37.84
N GLU A 159 0.54 15.43 37.92
CA GLU A 159 0.52 16.67 37.15
C GLU A 159 1.10 16.54 35.73
N GLY A 160 1.62 15.37 35.34
CA GLY A 160 2.24 15.12 34.03
C GLY A 160 3.56 15.86 33.77
N ASN A 161 4.19 16.44 34.79
CA ASN A 161 5.39 17.27 34.64
C ASN A 161 6.71 16.50 34.87
N ARG A 162 6.65 15.25 35.34
CA ARG A 162 7.81 14.38 35.61
C ARG A 162 7.53 12.93 35.23
N ILE A 163 8.56 12.27 34.70
CA ILE A 163 8.62 10.81 34.47
C ILE A 163 9.42 10.20 35.64
N TYR A 164 8.92 9.12 36.23
CA TYR A 164 9.56 8.35 37.30
C TYR A 164 10.08 7.01 36.78
#